data_AF-A0A2G9MRY4-F1
#
_entry.id   AF-A0A2G9MRY4-F1
#
_cell.length_a   1.000
_cell.length_b   1.000
_cell.length_c   1.000
_cell.angle_alpha   90.00
_cell.angle_beta   90.00
_cell.angle_gamma   90.00
#
_symmetry.space_group_name_H-M   'P 1'
#
loop_
_entity.id
_entity.type
_entity.pdbx_description
1 polymer ?
#
loop_
_entity_poly.entity_id
_entity_poly.type
_entity_poly.pdbx_seq_one_letter_code
_entity_poly.pdbx_strand_id
1 'polypeptide(L)'
;MNVKDIRWILLLFLIILFIRVYLSFLNPLFSSDESYFHIRQVENILNTGKPLFNDPLSWNGSKHHFFATFHYLAGVLSLIFSKEIIFKVLPQFAGP
;
A
#
# COMPACT_ATOMS: atom_id res chain seq x y z
N MET A 1 -17.03 24.37 12.85
CA MET A 1 -17.55 23.46 11.81
C MET A 1 -18.79 22.80 12.36
N ASN A 2 -19.92 22.89 11.67
CA ASN A 2 -21.18 22.33 12.17
C ASN A 2 -21.15 20.79 12.00
N VAL A 3 -21.89 20.05 12.81
CA VAL A 3 -21.97 18.58 12.72
C VAL A 3 -22.49 18.14 11.35
N LYS A 4 -23.36 18.95 10.74
CA LYS A 4 -23.84 18.74 9.37
C LYS A 4 -22.72 18.81 8.34
N ASP A 5 -21.78 19.74 8.48
CA ASP A 5 -20.65 19.92 7.56
C ASP A 5 -19.70 18.70 7.63
N ILE A 6 -19.44 18.21 8.85
CA ILE A 6 -18.63 17.00 9.07
C ILE A 6 -19.25 15.78 8.38
N ARG A 7 -20.58 15.63 8.46
CA ARG A 7 -21.29 14.53 7.79
C ARG A 7 -21.15 14.60 6.28
N TRP A 8 -21.25 15.79 5.69
CA TRP A 8 -21.07 15.96 4.25
C TRP A 8 -19.63 15.68 3.81
N ILE A 9 -18.64 16.16 4.56
CA ILE A 9 -17.22 15.90 4.28
C ILE A 9 -16.94 14.39 4.36
N LEU A 10 -17.44 13.72 5.39
CA LEU A 10 -17.27 12.27 5.56
C LEU A 10 -17.94 11.48 4.43
N LEU A 11 -19.13 11.89 4.01
CA LEU A 11 -19.84 11.27 2.88
C LEU A 11 -19.06 11.43 1.58
N LEU A 12 -18.54 12.63 1.29
CA LEU A 12 -17.70 12.88 0.13
C LEU A 12 -16.41 12.06 0.17
N PHE A 13 -15.75 12.00 1.33
CA PHE A 13 -14.55 11.17 1.54
C PHE A 13 -14.82 9.69 1.23
N LEU A 14 -15.93 9.14 1.75
CA LEU A 14 -16.30 7.75 1.51
C LEU A 14 -16.61 7.47 0.03
N ILE A 15 -17.28 8.39 -0.66
CA ILE A 15 -17.54 8.26 -2.10
C ILE A 15 -16.23 8.23 -2.89
N ILE A 16 -15.32 9.17 -2.61
CA ILE A 16 -14.02 9.24 -3.29
C ILE A 16 -13.20 7.98 -3.01
N LEU A 17 -13.14 7.54 -1.76
CA LEU A 17 -12.43 6.32 -1.36
C LEU A 17 -13.01 5.09 -2.07
N PHE A 18 -14.34 4.97 -2.13
CA PHE A 18 -15.01 3.87 -2.84
C PHE A 18 -14.65 3.85 -4.33
N ILE A 19 -14.72 5.00 -5.01
CA ILE A 19 -14.36 5.10 -6.43
C ILE A 19 -12.90 4.70 -6.64
N ARG A 20 -11.96 5.20 -5.82
CA ARG A 20 -10.54 4.86 -5.91
C ARG A 20 -10.29 3.36 -5.73
N VAL A 21 -10.90 2.76 -4.71
CA VAL A 21 -10.78 1.32 -4.46
C VAL A 21 -11.38 0.52 -5.62
N TYR A 22 -12.58 0.88 -6.08
CA TYR A 22 -13.24 0.22 -7.20
C TYR A 22 -12.37 0.23 -8.47
N LEU A 23 -11.83 1.39 -8.84
CA LEU A 23 -10.93 1.53 -9.98
C LEU A 23 -9.66 0.68 -9.82
N SER A 24 -9.13 0.54 -8.60
CA SER A 24 -7.96 -0.31 -8.31
C SER A 24 -8.21 -1.79 -8.58
N PHE A 25 -9.46 -2.27 -8.52
CA PHE A 25 -9.80 -3.66 -8.80
C PHE A 25 -10.11 -3.93 -10.27
N LEU A 26 -10.35 -2.90 -11.09
CA LEU A 26 -10.58 -3.07 -12.52
C LEU A 26 -9.35 -3.60 -13.25
N ASN A 27 -8.14 -3.27 -12.79
CA ASN A 27 -6.91 -3.83 -13.32
C ASN A 27 -6.51 -5.10 -12.54
N PRO A 28 -6.41 -6.27 -13.19
CA PRO A 28 -5.95 -7.48 -12.53
C PRO A 28 -4.47 -7.41 -12.12
N LEU A 29 -3.66 -6.58 -12.80
CA LEU A 29 -2.22 -6.52 -12.60
C LEU A 29 -1.81 -5.25 -11.85
N PHE A 30 -0.69 -5.35 -11.12
CA PHE A 30 0.02 -4.19 -10.60
C PHE A 30 0.75 -3.50 -11.75
N SER A 31 0.55 -2.19 -11.88
CA SER A 31 0.87 -1.45 -13.10
C SER A 31 2.24 -0.76 -13.11
N SER A 32 2.98 -0.78 -12.01
CA SER A 32 4.27 -0.07 -11.88
C SER A 32 5.36 -0.90 -11.23
N ASP A 33 6.62 -0.61 -11.58
CA ASP A 33 7.81 -1.18 -10.93
C ASP A 33 7.82 -0.88 -9.41
N GLU A 34 7.31 0.28 -9.03
CA GLU A 34 7.13 0.68 -7.63
C GLU A 34 6.20 -0.26 -6.85
N SER A 35 5.15 -0.77 -7.49
CA SER A 35 4.26 -1.76 -6.88
C SER A 35 5.01 -3.05 -6.54
N TYR A 36 5.87 -3.52 -7.44
CA TYR A 36 6.70 -4.69 -7.22
C TYR A 36 7.77 -4.46 -6.14
N PHE A 37 8.32 -3.25 -6.06
CA PHE A 37 9.20 -2.86 -4.95
C PHE A 37 8.49 -3.00 -3.60
N HIS A 38 7.27 -2.47 -3.46
CA HIS A 38 6.49 -2.58 -2.23
C HIS A 38 6.16 -4.03 -1.86
N ILE A 39 5.73 -4.83 -2.84
CA ILE A 39 5.44 -6.26 -2.65
C ILE A 39 6.68 -6.98 -2.11
N ARG A 40 7.83 -6.77 -2.75
CA ARG A 40 9.09 -7.40 -2.36
C ARG A 40 9.54 -6.99 -0.95
N GLN A 41 9.39 -5.72 -0.59
CA GLN A 41 9.69 -5.24 0.77
C GLN A 41 8.81 -5.93 1.81
N VAL A 42 7.51 -6.04 1.55
CA VAL A 42 6.58 -6.73 2.44
C VAL A 42 6.91 -8.22 2.56
N GLU A 43 7.24 -8.88 1.45
CA GLU A 43 7.68 -10.28 1.47
C GLU A 43 8.95 -10.47 2.29
N ASN A 44 9.93 -9.58 2.15
CA ASN A 44 11.14 -9.66 2.95
C ASN A 44 10.86 -9.43 4.44
N ILE A 45 9.96 -8.50 4.79
CA ILE A 45 9.54 -8.27 6.17
C ILE A 45 8.82 -9.49 6.74
N LEU A 46 7.93 -10.12 5.96
CA LEU A 46 7.24 -11.34 6.40
C LEU A 46 8.21 -12.49 6.67
N ASN A 47 9.27 -12.61 5.87
CA ASN A 47 10.26 -13.68 5.99
C ASN A 47 11.33 -13.43 7.07
N THR A 48 11.76 -12.17 7.25
CA THR A 48 12.94 -11.82 8.07
C THR A 48 12.65 -10.87 9.22
N GLY A 49 11.46 -10.28 9.25
CA GLY A 49 11.09 -9.20 10.17
C GLY A 49 11.72 -7.84 9.84
N LYS A 50 12.49 -7.73 8.76
CA LYS A 50 13.27 -6.52 8.43
C LYS A 50 13.01 -6.04 6.99
N PRO A 51 12.99 -4.72 6.74
CA PRO A 51 12.99 -4.18 5.39
C PRO A 51 14.29 -4.52 4.65
N LEU A 52 14.18 -4.67 3.33
CA LEU A 52 15.30 -4.92 2.43
C LEU A 52 15.92 -3.59 2.00
N PHE A 53 16.78 -3.02 2.85
CA PHE A 53 17.50 -1.77 2.52
C PHE A 53 18.63 -1.95 1.51
N ASN A 54 19.20 -3.16 1.43
CA ASN A 54 20.23 -3.50 0.47
C ASN A 54 19.71 -4.65 -0.38
N ASP A 55 19.27 -4.34 -1.59
CA ASP A 55 18.74 -5.35 -2.50
C ASP A 55 19.76 -5.67 -3.60
N PRO A 56 20.42 -6.85 -3.54
CA PRO A 56 21.42 -7.24 -4.54
C PRO A 56 20.82 -7.43 -5.94
N LEU A 57 19.50 -7.65 -6.06
CA LEU A 57 18.82 -7.75 -7.36
C LEU A 57 18.35 -6.39 -7.88
N SER A 58 18.43 -5.34 -7.07
CA SER A 58 18.06 -3.99 -7.46
C SER A 58 19.27 -3.21 -7.93
N TRP A 59 19.27 -2.83 -9.22
CA TRP A 59 20.24 -1.91 -9.84
C TRP A 59 21.69 -2.12 -9.32
N ASN A 60 22.18 -3.35 -9.45
CA ASN A 60 23.54 -3.76 -9.06
C ASN A 60 23.89 -3.59 -7.56
N GLY A 61 22.93 -3.81 -6.65
CA GLY A 61 23.14 -3.70 -5.19
C GLY A 61 22.90 -2.30 -4.63
N SER A 62 21.95 -1.56 -5.21
CA SER A 62 21.63 -0.21 -4.76
C SER A 62 20.99 -0.20 -3.36
N LYS A 63 21.41 0.76 -2.53
CA LYS A 63 20.82 0.97 -1.19
C LYS A 63 19.54 1.79 -1.29
N HIS A 64 18.43 1.21 -0.85
CA HIS A 64 17.15 1.88 -0.78
C HIS A 64 17.00 2.67 0.51
N HIS A 65 16.56 3.93 0.39
CA HIS A 65 16.18 4.77 1.52
C HIS A 65 14.67 5.05 1.41
N PHE A 66 13.90 4.53 2.36
CA PHE A 66 12.44 4.67 2.39
C PHE A 66 11.91 4.49 3.81
N PHE A 67 10.69 4.97 4.06
CA PHE A 67 10.01 4.74 5.32
C PHE A 67 9.35 3.36 5.34
N ALA A 68 9.78 2.50 6.27
CA ALA A 68 9.30 1.12 6.34
C ALA A 68 7.89 0.99 6.98
N THR A 69 7.31 2.06 7.52
CA THR A 69 6.04 2.02 8.27
C THR A 69 4.90 1.43 7.44
N PHE A 70 4.77 1.86 6.18
CA PHE A 70 3.78 1.30 5.25
C PHE A 70 3.99 -0.20 5.03
N HIS A 71 5.24 -0.62 4.83
CA HIS A 71 5.59 -2.02 4.55
C HIS A 71 5.37 -2.93 5.76
N TYR A 72 5.64 -2.44 6.97
CA TYR A 72 5.33 -3.17 8.20
C TYR A 72 3.82 -3.31 8.41
N LEU A 73 3.05 -2.23 8.22
CA LEU A 73 1.59 -2.28 8.30
C LEU A 73 1.00 -3.25 7.26
N ALA A 74 1.45 -3.15 6.01
CA ALA A 74 1.03 -4.05 4.94
C ALA A 74 1.41 -5.51 5.22
N GLY A 75 2.60 -5.76 5.80
CA GLY A 75 3.02 -7.10 6.21
C GLY A 75 2.12 -7.70 7.28
N VAL A 76 1.84 -6.95 8.36
CA VAL A 76 0.93 -7.42 9.42
C VAL A 76 -0.46 -7.70 8.88
N LEU A 77 -1.00 -6.81 8.04
CA LEU A 77 -2.33 -7.02 7.45
C LEU A 77 -2.35 -8.19 6.45
N SER A 78 -1.23 -8.48 5.79
CA SER A 78 -1.09 -9.62 4.87
C SER A 78 -1.08 -10.98 5.59
N LEU A 79 -1.01 -11.01 6.92
CA LEU A 79 -1.22 -12.23 7.71
C LEU A 79 -2.71 -12.60 7.85
N ILE A 80 -3.60 -11.63 7.65
CA ILE A 80 -5.05 -11.76 7.85
C ILE A 80 -5.79 -11.72 6.50
N PHE A 81 -5.34 -10.86 5.59
CA PHE A 81 -5.96 -10.64 4.28
C PHE A 81 -5.03 -11.05 3.15
N SER A 82 -5.58 -11.27 1.96
CA SER A 82 -4.75 -11.55 0.78
C SER A 82 -3.89 -10.35 0.41
N LYS A 83 -2.67 -10.61 -0.06
CA LYS A 83 -1.74 -9.58 -0.57
C LYS A 83 -2.42 -8.69 -1.61
N GLU A 84 -3.21 -9.27 -2.52
CA GLU A 84 -3.92 -8.51 -3.55
C GLU A 84 -4.85 -7.45 -2.95
N ILE A 85 -5.64 -7.80 -1.92
CA ILE A 85 -6.53 -6.84 -1.26
C ILE A 85 -5.70 -5.74 -0.59
N ILE A 86 -4.64 -6.11 0.14
CA ILE A 86 -3.82 -5.13 0.85
C ILE A 86 -3.16 -4.15 -0.11
N PHE A 87 -2.52 -4.63 -1.18
CA PHE A 87 -1.82 -3.76 -2.13
C PHE A 87 -2.75 -2.93 -3.03
N LYS A 88 -4.02 -3.33 -3.20
CA LYS A 88 -5.01 -2.52 -3.94
C LYS A 88 -5.75 -1.51 -3.05
N VAL A 89 -5.97 -1.85 -1.78
CA VAL A 89 -6.80 -1.06 -0.87
C VAL A 89 -5.97 -0.09 -0.04
N LEU A 90 -4.87 -0.54 0.56
CA LEU A 90 -4.09 0.26 1.51
C LEU A 90 -3.55 1.57 0.90
N PRO A 91 -3.02 1.60 -0.34
CA PRO A 91 -2.57 2.84 -0.97
C PRO A 91 -3.70 3.84 -1.25
N GLN A 92 -4.98 3.44 -1.15
CA GLN A 92 -6.09 4.38 -1.37
C GLN A 92 -6.41 5.24 -0.15
N PHE A 93 -5.87 4.87 1.02
CA PHE A 93 -5.98 5.65 2.26
C PHE A 93 -4.83 6.64 2.41
N ALA A 94 -3.65 6.30 1.92
CA ALA A 94 -2.57 7.25 1.71
C ALA A 94 -2.88 8.06 0.43
N GLY A 95 -2.52 9.34 0.41
CA GLY A 95 -2.49 10.07 -0.87
C GLY A 95 -1.49 9.41 -1.84
N PRO A 96 -1.50 9.78 -3.13
CA PRO A 96 -0.37 9.50 -4.00
C PRO A 96 0.95 10.03 -3.39
#